data_AF-A0A853FIT0-F1
#
_entry.id   AF-A0A853FIT0-F1
#
_cell.length_a   1.000
_cell.length_b   1.000
_cell.length_c   1.000
_cell.angle_alpha   90.00
_cell.angle_beta   90.00
_cell.angle_gamma   90.00
#
_symmetry.space_group_name_H-M   'P 1'
#
loop_
_entity.id
_entity.type
_entity.pdbx_description
1 polymer ?
#
loop_
_entity_poly.entity_id
_entity_poly.type
_entity_poly.pdbx_seq_one_letter_code
_entity_poly.pdbx_strand_id
1 'polypeptide(L)'
;MTDVSVTSPIERIARVIAAEMVSPNGEAAEGPDEPVSVIVERIWRAEVERAVAILHTLREPTREMVEAGRGAGGDPALIWNAMVRAALEHADEKVAEPA
;
A
#
# COMPACT_ATOMS: atom_id res chain seq x y z
N MET A 1 -2.57 10.94 -18.51
CA MET A 1 -3.61 11.47 -17.61
C MET A 1 -3.45 10.75 -16.30
N THR A 2 -2.74 11.35 -15.34
CA THR A 2 -2.44 10.74 -14.04
C THR A 2 -3.65 11.00 -13.14
N ASP A 3 -4.49 9.98 -12.98
CA ASP A 3 -5.68 10.05 -12.14
C ASP A 3 -5.23 10.23 -10.68
N VAL A 4 -5.51 11.39 -10.08
CA VAL A 4 -5.20 11.65 -8.68
C VAL A 4 -6.21 10.87 -7.86
N SER A 5 -5.73 9.89 -7.09
CA SER A 5 -6.59 9.10 -6.22
C SER A 5 -7.36 10.00 -5.25
N VAL A 6 -8.69 9.89 -5.27
CA VAL A 6 -9.59 10.67 -4.40
C VAL A 6 -9.55 10.21 -2.94
N THR A 7 -9.00 9.03 -2.65
CA THR A 7 -8.87 8.49 -1.29
C THR A 7 -7.45 8.70 -0.75
N SER A 8 -7.39 9.19 0.49
CA SER A 8 -6.12 9.44 1.20
C SER A 8 -5.26 8.18 1.24
N PRO A 9 -3.93 8.27 1.06
CA PRO A 9 -3.02 7.14 1.28
C PRO A 9 -3.21 6.46 2.65
N ILE A 10 -3.58 7.23 3.68
CA ILE A 10 -3.87 6.70 5.03
C ILE A 10 -5.05 5.73 4.97
N GLU A 11 -6.16 6.14 4.35
CA GLU A 11 -7.35 5.29 4.21
C GLU A 11 -7.04 4.04 3.38
N ARG A 12 -6.30 4.20 2.26
CA ARG A 12 -5.93 3.07 1.40
C ARG A 12 -5.10 2.03 2.16
N ILE A 13 -4.11 2.46 2.94
CA ILE A 13 -3.28 1.57 3.77
C ILE A 13 -4.11 0.94 4.88
N ALA A 14 -4.94 1.72 5.59
CA ALA A 14 -5.79 1.21 6.67
C ALA A 14 -6.78 0.14 6.17
N ARG A 15 -7.36 0.32 4.97
CA ARG A 15 -8.21 -0.68 4.32
C ARG A 15 -7.44 -1.95 3.95
N VAL A 16 -6.18 -1.84 3.52
CA VAL A 16 -5.33 -3.01 3.27
C VAL A 16 -5.06 -3.77 4.57
N ILE A 17 -4.68 -3.09 5.65
CA ILE A 17 -4.47 -3.72 6.96
C ILE A 17 -5.74 -4.44 7.42
N ALA A 18 -6.89 -3.78 7.31
CA ALA A 18 -8.19 -4.38 7.66
C ALA A 18 -8.52 -5.60 6.78
N ALA A 19 -8.24 -5.52 5.49
CA ALA A 19 -8.44 -6.65 4.59
C ALA A 19 -7.55 -7.84 4.98
N GLU A 20 -6.27 -7.62 5.30
CA GLU A 20 -5.35 -8.68 5.75
C GLU A 20 -5.80 -9.36 7.07
N MET A 21 -6.45 -8.63 7.98
CA MET A 21 -7.02 -9.24 9.20
C MET A 21 -8.21 -10.16 8.92
N VAL A 22 -8.93 -9.92 7.82
CA VAL A 22 -10.10 -10.72 7.38
C VAL A 22 -9.69 -11.79 6.36
N SER A 23 -8.58 -11.56 5.65
CA SER A 23 -7.92 -12.49 4.74
C SER A 23 -7.21 -13.60 5.54
N PRO A 24 -7.19 -14.85 5.08
CA PRO A 24 -7.13 -16.02 5.94
C PRO A 24 -5.72 -16.34 6.45
N ASN A 25 -5.51 -16.12 7.75
CA ASN A 25 -4.87 -17.13 8.59
C ASN A 25 -5.93 -18.09 9.20
N GLY A 26 -7.17 -18.08 8.68
CA GLY A 26 -8.33 -18.72 9.27
C GLY A 26 -8.76 -19.98 8.54
N GLU A 27 -8.49 -21.14 9.13
CA GLU A 27 -9.45 -22.23 9.11
C GLU A 27 -10.76 -21.74 9.77
N ALA A 28 -11.60 -21.06 9.02
CA ALA A 28 -13.04 -21.06 9.23
C ALA A 28 -13.61 -21.64 7.93
N ALA A 29 -13.97 -22.92 7.89
CA ALA A 29 -15.25 -23.39 8.41
C ALA A 29 -16.35 -22.40 8.05
N GLU A 30 -16.87 -22.52 6.81
CA GLU A 30 -17.93 -21.67 6.23
C GLU A 30 -17.50 -20.20 6.05
N GLY A 31 -17.62 -19.69 4.82
CA GLY A 31 -17.30 -18.29 4.52
C GLY A 31 -18.12 -17.35 5.42
N PRO A 32 -17.59 -16.16 5.77
CA PRO A 32 -18.35 -15.22 6.58
C PRO A 32 -19.73 -14.98 5.96
N ASP A 33 -20.78 -14.94 6.78
CA ASP A 33 -22.15 -14.64 6.34
C ASP A 33 -22.27 -13.28 5.61
N GLU A 34 -21.21 -12.45 5.67
CA GLU A 34 -21.11 -11.11 5.12
C GLU A 34 -19.86 -10.96 4.23
N PRO A 35 -19.94 -10.25 3.08
CA PRO A 35 -18.78 -10.04 2.21
C PRO A 35 -17.62 -9.32 2.91
N VAL A 36 -16.38 -9.74 2.63
CA VAL A 36 -15.14 -9.14 3.17
C VAL A 36 -15.11 -7.61 3.01
N SER A 37 -15.60 -7.09 1.89
CA SER A 37 -15.66 -5.65 1.63
C SER A 37 -16.51 -4.89 2.66
N VAL A 38 -17.61 -5.49 3.14
CA VAL A 38 -18.49 -4.89 4.14
C VAL A 38 -17.83 -4.94 5.52
N ILE A 39 -17.15 -6.04 5.84
CA ILE A 39 -16.37 -6.17 7.07
C ILE A 39 -15.25 -5.12 7.09
N VAL A 40 -14.50 -4.97 6.00
CA VAL A 40 -13.44 -3.97 5.85
C VAL A 40 -13.96 -2.55 6.03
N GLU A 41 -15.11 -2.20 5.40
CA GLU A 41 -15.71 -0.87 5.56
C GLU A 41 -16.02 -0.53 7.02
N ARG A 42 -16.41 -1.54 7.81
CA ARG A 42 -16.72 -1.39 9.23
C ARG A 42 -15.46 -1.21 10.10
N ILE A 43 -14.37 -1.90 9.80
CA ILE A 43 -13.22 -1.99 10.72
C ILE A 43 -12.02 -1.11 10.35
N TRP A 44 -11.88 -0.66 9.10
CA TRP A 44 -10.64 0.01 8.64
C TRP A 44 -10.27 1.27 9.43
N ARG A 45 -11.26 1.99 9.98
CA ARG A 45 -11.00 3.23 10.75
C ARG A 45 -10.17 2.97 12.01
N ALA A 46 -10.23 1.76 12.57
CA ALA A 46 -9.38 1.36 13.70
C ALA A 46 -7.90 1.24 13.33
N GLU A 47 -7.59 1.07 12.03
CA GLU A 47 -6.22 0.88 11.52
C GLU A 47 -5.54 2.21 11.11
N VAL A 48 -6.18 3.36 11.33
CA VAL A 48 -5.66 4.68 10.93
C VAL A 48 -4.30 4.97 11.57
N GLU A 49 -4.13 4.70 12.87
CA GLU A 49 -2.87 4.97 13.56
C GLU A 49 -1.73 4.11 13.01
N ARG A 50 -2.01 2.84 12.70
CA ARG A 50 -1.04 1.93 12.06
C ARG A 50 -0.69 2.40 10.65
N ALA A 51 -1.68 2.86 9.88
CA ALA A 51 -1.44 3.42 8.55
C ALA A 51 -0.59 4.70 8.60
N VAL A 52 -0.82 5.58 9.58
CA VAL A 52 0.01 6.77 9.82
C VAL A 52 1.44 6.38 10.18
N ALA A 53 1.63 5.38 11.05
CA ALA A 53 2.95 4.88 11.40
C ALA A 53 3.71 4.36 10.17
N ILE A 54 3.06 3.62 9.27
CA ILE A 54 3.65 3.18 8.00
C ILE A 54 4.07 4.37 7.13
N LEU A 55 3.23 5.39 6.97
CA LEU A 55 3.63 6.57 6.18
C LEU A 55 4.81 7.33 6.82
N HIS A 56 4.92 7.30 8.15
CA HIS A 56 6.08 7.87 8.83
C HIS A 56 7.38 7.11 8.53
N THR A 57 7.34 5.80 8.31
CA THR A 57 8.54 5.04 7.92
C THR A 57 8.96 5.28 6.47
N LEU A 58 8.03 5.69 5.61
CA LEU A 58 8.27 5.93 4.18
C LEU A 58 8.75 7.35 3.84
N ARG A 59 9.07 8.19 4.84
CA ARG A 59 9.41 9.61 4.61
C ARG A 59 10.73 9.81 3.87
N GLU A 60 11.63 8.84 3.93
CA GLU A 60 12.94 8.89 3.28
C GLU A 60 12.99 7.90 2.11
N PRO A 61 12.95 8.38 0.85
CA PRO A 61 13.05 7.50 -0.31
C PRO A 61 14.46 6.94 -0.47
N THR A 62 14.59 5.74 -1.02
CA THR A 62 15.91 5.18 -1.38
C THR A 62 16.52 5.94 -2.56
N ARG A 63 17.81 5.69 -2.82
CA ARG A 63 18.53 6.31 -3.94
C ARG A 63 17.87 5.98 -5.29
N GLU A 64 17.48 4.73 -5.48
CA GLU A 64 16.84 4.21 -6.69
C GLU A 64 15.50 4.90 -6.93
N MET A 65 14.70 5.08 -5.86
CA MET A 65 13.46 5.83 -5.92
C MET A 65 13.72 7.28 -6.36
N VAL A 66 14.71 7.96 -5.77
CA VAL A 66 15.06 9.35 -6.12
C VAL A 66 15.51 9.46 -7.59
N GLU A 67 16.32 8.53 -8.07
CA GLU A 67 16.78 8.50 -9.47
C GLU A 67 15.61 8.28 -10.44
N ALA A 68 14.70 7.35 -10.13
CA ALA A 68 13.48 7.14 -10.89
C ALA A 68 12.59 8.39 -10.93
N GLY A 69 12.41 9.07 -9.79
CA GLY A 69 11.67 10.32 -9.69
C GLY A 69 12.26 11.44 -10.56
N ARG A 70 13.59 11.61 -10.55
CA ARG A 70 14.27 12.60 -11.41
C ARG A 70 14.10 12.29 -12.90
N GLY A 71 14.07 11.01 -13.27
CA GLY A 71 13.83 10.57 -14.65
C GLY A 71 12.39 10.80 -15.14
N ALA A 72 11.42 10.94 -14.23
CA ALA A 72 10.00 11.08 -14.56
C ALA A 72 9.59 12.49 -15.03
N GLY A 73 10.50 13.48 -14.99
CA GLY A 73 10.24 14.86 -15.40
C GLY A 73 9.78 15.75 -14.24
N GLY A 74 8.84 16.64 -14.50
CA GLY A 74 8.44 17.71 -13.57
C GLY A 74 7.04 17.59 -12.95
N ASP A 75 6.19 16.64 -13.40
CA ASP A 75 4.85 16.46 -12.83
C ASP A 75 4.93 15.70 -11.49
N PRO A 76 4.49 16.29 -10.36
CA PRO A 76 4.54 15.62 -9.05
C PRO A 76 3.87 14.24 -9.03
N ALA A 77 2.79 14.05 -9.78
CA ALA A 77 2.10 12.76 -9.82
C ALA A 77 2.93 11.68 -10.53
N LEU A 78 3.62 12.04 -11.63
CA LEU A 78 4.54 11.13 -12.33
C LEU A 78 5.78 10.84 -11.51
N ILE A 79 6.34 11.85 -10.83
CA ILE A 79 7.49 11.69 -9.92
C ILE A 79 7.14 10.70 -8.82
N TRP A 80 6.01 10.92 -8.13
CA TRP A 80 5.54 10.01 -7.07
C TRP A 80 5.33 8.59 -7.59
N ASN A 81 4.67 8.43 -8.73
CA ASN A 81 4.43 7.11 -9.33
C ASN A 81 5.74 6.38 -9.63
N ALA A 82 6.71 7.06 -10.25
CA ALA A 82 8.02 6.49 -10.56
C ALA A 82 8.78 6.06 -9.30
N MET A 83 8.76 6.89 -8.26
CA MET A 83 9.38 6.56 -6.97
C MET A 83 8.77 5.30 -6.34
N VAL A 84 7.44 5.21 -6.31
CA VAL A 84 6.73 4.04 -5.75
C VAL A 84 7.00 2.77 -6.56
N ARG A 85 7.04 2.86 -7.90
CA ARG A 85 7.33 1.70 -8.76
C ARG A 85 8.73 1.16 -8.53
N ALA A 86 9.74 2.03 -8.42
CA ALA A 86 11.10 1.61 -8.11
C ALA A 86 11.20 0.87 -6.76
N ALA A 87 10.43 1.30 -5.74
CA ALA A 87 10.38 0.60 -4.46
C ALA A 87 9.75 -0.80 -4.56
N LEU A 88 8.74 -0.97 -5.41
CA LEU A 88 8.06 -2.25 -5.62
C LEU A 88 8.89 -3.23 -6.45
N GLU A 89 9.54 -2.76 -7.52
CA GLU A 89 10.44 -3.58 -8.35
C GLU A 89 11.56 -4.20 -7.51
N HIS A 90 12.12 -3.43 -6.57
CA HIS A 90 13.13 -3.94 -5.64
C HIS A 90 12.60 -4.99 -4.64
N ALA A 91 11.31 -4.91 -4.28
CA ALA A 91 10.70 -5.93 -3.42
C ALA A 91 10.52 -7.25 -4.18
N ASP A 92 10.09 -7.20 -5.43
CA ASP A 92 9.92 -8.37 -6.28
C ASP A 92 11.26 -9.07 -6.57
N GLU A 93 12.33 -8.31 -6.78
CA GLU A 93 13.70 -8.83 -6.92
C GLU A 93 14.17 -9.59 -5.68
N LYS A 94 13.92 -9.02 -4.48
CA LYS A 94 14.31 -9.66 -3.20
C LYS A 94 13.53 -10.92 -2.87
N VAL A 95 12.29 -11.03 -3.33
CA VAL A 95 11.47 -12.24 -3.15
C VAL A 95 11.87 -13.34 -4.14
N ALA A 96 12.45 -12.98 -5.30
CA ALA A 96 12.86 -13.91 -6.34
C ALA A 96 14.25 -14.54 -6.13
N GLU A 97 15.08 -14.01 -5.21
CA GLU A 97 16.41 -14.55 -4.91
C GLU A 97 16.28 -15.71 -3.88
N PRO A 98 16.59 -16.98 -4.24
CA PRO A 98 16.51 -18.08 -3.29
C PRO A 98 17.62 -17.98 -2.25
N ALA A 99 17.25 -18.18 -0.99
CA ALA A 99 18.13 -18.22 0.18
C ALA A 99 19.25 -19.28 0.09
#